data_AF-A0A0Q4XNB1-F1
#
_entry.id   AF-A0A0Q4XNB1-F1
#
_cell.length_a   1.000
_cell.length_b   1.000
_cell.length_c   1.000
_cell.angle_alpha   90.00
_cell.angle_beta   90.00
_cell.angle_gamma   90.00
#
_symmetry.space_group_name_H-M   'P 1'
#
loop_
_entity.id
_entity.type
_entity.pdbx_description
1 polymer ?
#
loop_
_entity_poly.entity_id
_entity_poly.type
_entity_poly.pdbx_seq_one_letter_code
_entity_poly.pdbx_strand_id
1 'polypeptide(L)'
;MADNAFVPLPAASGPNPSSSNLDVFDPSGLGPLPILPIIPDAQRRGHHVFTPADHRFKAAARFLQALWREDHDLPIGHLSTSTTGKRRRLGSRINAAAGDHGANFLHPDIVPVVARALAYRELGAVYDVERLKTNLLSSQPLTFNLFGLLQRDSALAARFIADLLPGVIAEVEEIIFEHSPGRGDHRFTADGTAFDLAIRGRSKAGERVFIGIEVKYSESGYEPAPRLEDRYATIAPAADLFIDAAAPSLTTNPCQQLFRQHCLAATILDQGLAEYAVLAFIAPQHNHLAQAAATTYARHLHSALTGRIPFVPLTLERVIAAIATAGLPEHAQALHRRYTDFWRVDGELQLDAVPESTLFTAGTSSSRRQRRTATAA
;
A
#
# COMPACT_ATOMS: atom_id res chain seq x y z
N MET A 1 -13.29 -20.88 -25.00
CA MET A 1 -14.00 -19.95 -24.09
C MET A 1 -14.10 -20.67 -22.76
N ALA A 2 -13.15 -20.41 -21.87
CA ALA A 2 -13.08 -21.05 -20.56
C ALA A 2 -13.26 -19.97 -19.50
N ASP A 3 -14.20 -20.21 -18.59
CA ASP A 3 -14.56 -19.36 -17.47
C ASP A 3 -13.32 -19.03 -16.62
N ASN A 4 -12.75 -17.85 -16.85
CA ASN A 4 -11.81 -17.18 -15.96
C ASN A 4 -12.58 -16.50 -14.83
N ALA A 5 -13.33 -17.28 -14.05
CA ALA A 5 -13.86 -16.79 -12.79
C ALA A 5 -12.65 -16.47 -11.88
N PHE A 6 -12.41 -15.17 -11.67
CA PHE A 6 -11.44 -14.64 -10.73
C PHE A 6 -11.83 -15.08 -9.32
N VAL A 7 -11.41 -16.30 -8.93
CA VAL A 7 -11.41 -16.71 -7.54
C VAL A 7 -10.12 -16.15 -6.94
N PRO A 8 -10.19 -15.15 -6.03
CA PRO A 8 -9.03 -14.72 -5.26
C PRO A 8 -8.44 -15.95 -4.56
N LEU A 9 -7.12 -16.00 -4.39
CA LEU A 9 -6.58 -16.94 -3.41
C LEU A 9 -7.31 -16.68 -2.08
N PRO A 10 -7.79 -17.73 -1.38
CA PRO A 10 -8.30 -17.52 -0.03
C PRO A 10 -7.24 -16.72 0.73
N ALA A 11 -7.67 -15.67 1.41
CA ALA A 11 -6.80 -14.98 2.36
C ALA A 11 -6.08 -16.06 3.15
N ALA A 12 -4.75 -15.97 3.28
CA ALA A 12 -4.00 -16.92 4.07
C ALA A 12 -4.76 -17.08 5.39
N SER A 13 -5.32 -18.28 5.60
CA SER A 13 -6.14 -18.61 6.76
C SER A 13 -5.18 -18.78 7.94
N GLY A 14 -4.52 -17.68 8.30
CA GLY A 14 -3.97 -17.47 9.62
C GLY A 14 -5.13 -17.46 10.61
N PRO A 15 -4.85 -17.68 11.91
CA PRO A 15 -5.89 -17.60 12.93
C PRO A 15 -6.66 -16.30 12.73
N ASN A 16 -7.99 -16.40 12.66
CA ASN A 16 -8.86 -15.22 12.71
C ASN A 16 -8.30 -14.34 13.83
N PRO A 17 -8.02 -13.05 13.58
CA PRO A 17 -7.65 -12.16 14.67
C PRO A 17 -8.72 -12.35 15.74
N SER A 18 -8.30 -12.55 16.99
CA SER A 18 -9.23 -12.70 18.11
C SER A 18 -10.32 -11.64 17.96
N SER A 19 -11.59 -12.03 18.06
CA SER A 19 -12.74 -11.14 17.81
C SER A 19 -12.63 -9.79 18.53
N SER A 20 -11.96 -9.76 19.68
CA SER A 20 -11.63 -8.55 20.45
C SER A 20 -10.82 -7.48 19.71
N ASN A 21 -10.05 -7.83 18.67
CA ASN A 21 -9.22 -6.87 17.93
C ASN A 21 -9.96 -6.24 16.75
N LEU A 22 -11.04 -6.86 16.25
CA LEU A 22 -11.89 -6.25 15.22
C LEU A 22 -12.76 -5.14 15.81
N ASP A 23 -13.23 -5.31 17.06
CA ASP A 23 -14.00 -4.31 17.79
C ASP A 23 -13.25 -2.98 17.98
N VAL A 24 -11.90 -3.02 18.02
CA VAL A 24 -11.05 -1.81 18.12
C VAL A 24 -11.16 -0.93 16.86
N PHE A 25 -11.43 -1.54 15.70
CA PHE A 25 -11.49 -0.85 14.42
C PHE A 25 -12.92 -0.61 13.93
N ASP A 26 -13.92 -1.27 14.50
CA ASP A 26 -15.32 -1.13 14.13
C ASP A 26 -16.20 -0.85 15.37
N PRO A 27 -16.03 0.32 16.02
CA PRO A 27 -16.81 0.65 17.21
C PRO A 27 -18.32 0.79 16.93
N SER A 28 -18.71 0.96 15.67
CA SER A 28 -20.11 1.03 15.23
C SER A 28 -20.72 -0.34 14.94
N GLY A 29 -19.91 -1.41 14.86
CA GLY A 29 -20.36 -2.75 14.53
C GLY A 29 -20.93 -2.88 13.11
N LEU A 30 -20.53 -2.00 12.19
CA LEU A 30 -21.03 -1.98 10.81
C LEU A 30 -20.38 -3.04 9.92
N GLY A 31 -19.30 -3.65 10.39
CA GLY A 31 -18.46 -4.58 9.67
C GLY A 31 -17.64 -3.89 8.57
N PRO A 32 -16.85 -4.66 7.82
CA PRO A 32 -16.13 -4.14 6.66
C PRO A 32 -17.12 -3.77 5.55
N LEU A 33 -16.91 -2.62 4.91
CA LEU A 33 -17.65 -2.25 3.70
C LEU A 33 -17.45 -3.33 2.61
N PRO A 34 -18.52 -3.97 2.10
CA PRO A 34 -18.36 -5.01 1.08
C PRO A 34 -17.80 -4.46 -0.23
N ILE A 35 -18.16 -3.22 -0.55
CA ILE A 35 -17.75 -2.54 -1.77
C ILE A 35 -17.59 -1.04 -1.50
N LEU A 36 -16.50 -0.45 -1.98
CA LEU A 36 -16.29 0.99 -1.86
C LEU A 36 -17.28 1.76 -2.73
N PRO A 37 -17.80 2.93 -2.37
CA PRO A 37 -18.74 3.67 -3.22
C PRO A 37 -18.09 4.15 -4.53
N ILE A 38 -18.91 4.39 -5.56
CA ILE A 38 -18.51 5.22 -6.70
C ILE A 38 -18.79 6.66 -6.29
N ILE A 39 -17.74 7.42 -6.04
CA ILE A 39 -17.84 8.80 -5.55
C ILE A 39 -18.12 9.74 -6.72
N PRO A 40 -19.26 10.48 -6.70
CA PRO A 40 -19.57 11.51 -7.68
C PRO A 40 -18.45 12.53 -7.91
N ASP A 41 -18.26 12.92 -9.16
CA ASP A 41 -17.23 13.90 -9.55
C ASP A 41 -17.38 15.24 -8.83
N ALA A 42 -18.62 15.69 -8.59
CA ALA A 42 -18.90 16.93 -7.88
C ALA A 42 -18.30 16.92 -6.47
N GLN A 43 -18.51 15.83 -5.72
CA GLN A 43 -17.97 15.66 -4.37
C GLN A 43 -16.44 15.53 -4.40
N ARG A 44 -15.90 14.74 -5.33
CA ARG A 44 -14.44 14.64 -5.52
C ARG A 44 -13.82 16.01 -5.82
N ARG A 45 -14.51 16.89 -6.55
CA ARG A 45 -14.05 18.26 -6.83
C ARG A 45 -14.16 19.16 -5.59
N GLY A 46 -15.21 19.00 -4.79
CA GLY A 46 -15.41 19.69 -3.51
C GLY A 46 -14.21 19.56 -2.57
N HIS A 47 -13.71 18.33 -2.38
CA HIS A 47 -12.52 18.08 -1.54
C HIS A 47 -11.18 18.18 -2.31
N HIS A 48 -11.18 18.72 -3.53
CA HIS A 48 -9.98 18.82 -4.37
C HIS A 48 -9.26 17.48 -4.65
N VAL A 49 -10.00 16.37 -4.76
CA VAL A 49 -9.46 15.02 -4.99
C VAL A 49 -9.81 14.44 -6.36
N PHE A 50 -10.55 15.15 -7.20
CA PHE A 50 -10.88 14.65 -8.55
C PHE A 50 -9.63 14.46 -9.41
N THR A 51 -9.38 13.21 -9.81
CA THR A 51 -8.36 12.81 -10.78
C THR A 51 -8.97 11.76 -11.72
N PRO A 52 -9.09 12.06 -13.04
CA PRO A 52 -9.78 11.17 -13.99
C PRO A 52 -9.19 9.76 -14.08
N ALA A 53 -7.88 9.63 -13.90
CA ALA A 53 -7.16 8.36 -14.02
C ALA A 53 -7.22 7.49 -12.74
N ASP A 54 -7.87 7.93 -11.67
CA ASP A 54 -8.02 7.11 -10.47
C ASP A 54 -9.01 5.97 -10.75
N HIS A 55 -8.60 4.72 -10.49
CA HIS A 55 -9.54 3.60 -10.32
C HIS A 55 -10.35 3.75 -9.01
N ARG A 56 -11.40 2.95 -8.85
CA ARG A 56 -12.36 3.03 -7.74
C ARG A 56 -11.68 3.11 -6.36
N PHE A 57 -10.76 2.19 -6.07
CA PHE A 57 -10.02 2.20 -4.81
C PHE A 57 -9.21 3.49 -4.61
N LYS A 58 -8.42 3.89 -5.61
CA LYS A 58 -7.57 5.09 -5.51
C LYS A 58 -8.40 6.36 -5.33
N ALA A 59 -9.56 6.45 -5.98
CA ALA A 59 -10.48 7.57 -5.79
C ALA A 59 -10.98 7.64 -4.33
N ALA A 60 -11.39 6.51 -3.76
CA ALA A 60 -11.85 6.44 -2.37
C ALA A 60 -10.73 6.68 -1.36
N ALA A 61 -9.57 6.05 -1.53
CA ALA A 61 -8.40 6.28 -0.69
C ALA A 61 -7.98 7.75 -0.73
N ARG A 62 -7.97 8.37 -1.90
CA ARG A 62 -7.66 9.79 -2.06
C ARG A 62 -8.66 10.69 -1.34
N PHE A 63 -9.95 10.36 -1.42
CA PHE A 63 -11.01 11.07 -0.72
C PHE A 63 -10.83 10.95 0.80
N LEU A 64 -10.60 9.74 1.31
CA LEU A 64 -10.29 9.48 2.72
C LEU A 64 -9.10 10.30 3.21
N GLN A 65 -8.04 10.42 2.39
CA GLN A 65 -6.88 11.25 2.73
C GLN A 65 -7.22 12.75 2.86
N ALA A 66 -8.18 13.24 2.09
CA ALA A 66 -8.64 14.63 2.20
C ALA A 66 -9.49 14.86 3.44
N LEU A 67 -10.40 13.94 3.77
CA LEU A 67 -11.17 13.99 5.02
C LEU A 67 -10.25 13.95 6.25
N TRP A 68 -9.26 13.05 6.26
CA TRP A 68 -8.29 13.01 7.35
C TRP A 68 -7.50 14.32 7.47
N ARG A 69 -7.11 14.92 6.35
CA ARG A 69 -6.41 16.21 6.36
C ARG A 69 -7.28 17.31 6.96
N GLU A 70 -8.56 17.34 6.60
CA GLU A 70 -9.55 18.30 7.07
C GLU A 70 -9.81 18.17 8.57
N ASP A 71 -9.97 16.94 9.08
CA ASP A 71 -10.08 16.64 10.51
C ASP A 71 -8.92 17.17 11.38
N HIS A 72 -7.73 17.27 10.79
CA HIS A 72 -6.52 17.68 11.50
C HIS A 72 -6.13 19.14 11.21
N ASP A 73 -7.03 19.91 10.59
CA ASP A 73 -6.82 21.31 10.21
C ASP A 73 -5.55 21.54 9.37
N LEU A 74 -5.14 20.52 8.60
CA LEU A 74 -3.88 20.57 7.86
C LEU A 74 -4.07 21.33 6.54
N PRO A 75 -3.25 22.36 6.25
CA PRO A 75 -3.36 23.11 5.01
C PRO A 75 -3.13 22.23 3.78
N ILE A 76 -3.99 22.39 2.78
CA ILE A 76 -3.91 21.65 1.52
C ILE A 76 -2.59 21.89 0.76
N GLY A 77 -2.03 20.81 0.24
CA GLY A 77 -0.84 20.80 -0.59
C GLY A 77 -1.12 20.97 -2.07
N HIS A 78 -0.03 20.92 -2.85
CA HIS A 78 -0.09 21.03 -4.31
C HIS A 78 0.59 19.84 -4.95
N LEU A 79 0.02 19.37 -6.05
CA LEU A 79 0.68 18.46 -6.99
C LEU A 79 1.35 19.30 -8.08
N SER A 80 2.64 19.07 -8.31
CA SER A 80 3.34 19.63 -9.47
C SER A 80 2.97 18.83 -10.72
N THR A 81 2.54 19.50 -11.79
CA THR A 81 2.34 18.86 -13.09
C THR A 81 3.63 18.99 -13.90
N SER A 82 4.30 17.86 -14.12
CA SER A 82 5.65 17.80 -14.73
C SER A 82 5.74 18.46 -16.10
N THR A 83 4.63 18.51 -16.84
CA THR A 83 4.59 19.02 -18.22
C THR A 83 4.45 20.54 -18.33
N THR A 84 3.99 21.23 -17.28
CA THR A 84 3.69 22.67 -17.37
C THR A 84 4.21 23.52 -16.21
N GLY A 85 4.78 22.90 -15.17
CA GLY A 85 5.15 23.59 -13.92
C GLY A 85 3.94 24.11 -13.14
N LYS A 86 2.70 23.92 -13.63
CA LYS A 86 1.50 24.34 -12.93
C LYS A 86 1.29 23.48 -11.69
N ARG A 87 1.05 24.16 -10.57
CA ARG A 87 0.73 23.56 -9.28
C ARG A 87 -0.80 23.51 -9.14
N ARG A 88 -1.35 22.31 -8.96
CA ARG A 88 -2.78 22.12 -8.70
C ARG A 88 -2.98 21.74 -7.24
N ARG A 89 -3.90 22.41 -6.54
CA ARG A 89 -4.34 22.00 -5.20
C ARG A 89 -4.85 20.57 -5.26
N LEU A 90 -4.45 19.75 -4.30
CA LEU A 90 -4.85 18.35 -4.22
C LEU A 90 -5.12 17.98 -2.76
N GLY A 91 -6.36 17.61 -2.43
CA GLY A 91 -6.81 17.39 -1.04
C GLY A 91 -6.08 16.26 -0.32
N SER A 92 -5.52 15.32 -1.09
CA SER A 92 -4.66 14.23 -0.60
C SER A 92 -3.19 14.63 -0.42
N ARG A 93 -2.90 15.92 -0.33
CA ARG A 93 -1.57 16.46 0.00
C ARG A 93 -1.69 17.51 1.07
N ILE A 94 -0.63 17.64 1.87
CA ILE A 94 -0.44 18.76 2.79
C ILE A 94 0.57 19.76 2.23
N ASN A 95 0.53 21.00 2.72
CA ASN A 95 1.52 21.99 2.32
C ASN A 95 2.94 21.60 2.82
N ALA A 96 3.96 22.23 2.22
CA ALA A 96 5.35 21.93 2.54
C ALA A 96 5.69 22.18 4.02
N ALA A 97 5.22 23.29 4.60
CA ALA A 97 5.48 23.64 6.00
C ALA A 97 4.97 22.56 6.97
N ALA A 98 3.73 22.09 6.81
CA ALA A 98 3.20 20.99 7.62
C ALA A 98 3.99 19.68 7.39
N GLY A 99 4.37 19.40 6.14
CA GLY A 99 5.22 18.25 5.81
C GLY A 99 6.61 18.32 6.45
N ASP A 100 7.22 19.51 6.52
CA ASP A 100 8.52 19.74 7.16
C ASP A 100 8.45 19.56 8.68
N HIS A 101 7.30 19.84 9.29
CA HIS A 101 7.02 19.52 10.70
C HIS A 101 6.62 18.06 10.94
N GLY A 102 6.61 17.22 9.90
CA GLY A 102 6.31 15.79 10.04
C GLY A 102 4.83 15.45 10.14
N ALA A 103 3.91 16.36 9.74
CA ALA A 103 2.47 16.15 9.86
C ALA A 103 1.90 15.01 8.98
N ASN A 104 2.72 14.35 8.15
CA ASN A 104 2.33 13.13 7.44
C ASN A 104 2.56 11.85 8.26
N PHE A 105 3.18 11.97 9.44
CA PHE A 105 3.48 10.86 10.34
C PHE A 105 2.53 10.87 11.54
N LEU A 106 1.98 9.70 11.86
CA LEU A 106 0.88 9.57 12.85
C LEU A 106 1.36 9.64 14.30
N HIS A 107 2.66 9.56 14.55
CA HIS A 107 3.22 9.59 15.89
C HIS A 107 4.55 10.38 15.91
N PRO A 108 4.79 11.26 16.89
CA PRO A 108 6.00 12.10 16.94
C PRO A 108 7.30 11.28 16.90
N ASP A 109 7.35 10.13 17.58
CA ASP A 109 8.51 9.22 17.56
C ASP A 109 8.87 8.64 16.18
N ILE A 110 8.00 8.74 15.17
CA ILE A 110 8.29 8.32 13.80
C ILE A 110 9.14 9.37 13.08
N VAL A 111 9.04 10.65 13.44
CA VAL A 111 9.78 11.73 12.78
C VAL A 111 11.30 11.55 12.90
N PRO A 112 11.88 11.22 14.08
CA PRO A 112 13.30 10.89 14.19
C PRO A 112 13.72 9.67 13.37
N VAL A 113 12.85 8.66 13.24
CA VAL A 113 13.10 7.47 12.41
C VAL A 113 13.23 7.85 10.94
N VAL A 114 12.30 8.66 10.44
CA VAL A 114 12.32 9.19 9.07
C VAL A 114 13.58 10.04 8.84
N ALA A 115 13.90 10.95 9.77
CA ALA A 115 15.08 11.79 9.67
C ALA A 115 16.37 10.95 9.59
N ARG A 116 16.48 9.90 10.42
CA ARG A 116 17.60 8.96 10.38
C ARG A 116 17.65 8.19 9.06
N ALA A 117 16.52 7.66 8.59
CA ALA A 117 16.45 6.94 7.32
C ALA A 117 16.90 7.81 6.14
N LEU A 118 16.52 9.09 6.11
CA LEU A 118 16.96 10.03 5.08
C LEU A 118 18.45 10.40 5.17
N ALA A 119 18.98 10.57 6.39
CA ALA A 119 20.37 10.95 6.61
C ALA A 119 21.35 9.80 6.33
N TYR A 120 20.95 8.56 6.64
CA TYR A 120 21.77 7.36 6.54
C TYR A 120 21.27 6.37 5.48
N ARG A 121 20.51 6.85 4.50
CA ARG A 121 20.03 6.03 3.38
C ARG A 121 21.19 5.36 2.64
N GLU A 122 20.94 4.16 2.15
CA GLU A 122 21.93 3.40 1.38
C GLU A 122 22.37 4.16 0.12
N LEU A 123 23.56 3.87 -0.40
CA LEU A 123 23.99 4.47 -1.66
C LEU A 123 23.04 4.04 -2.79
N GLY A 124 22.51 5.01 -3.54
CA GLY A 124 21.52 4.77 -4.59
C GLY A 124 20.08 4.57 -4.11
N ALA A 125 19.84 4.70 -2.79
CA ALA A 125 18.52 4.72 -2.17
C ALA A 125 17.58 5.78 -2.79
N VAL A 126 16.38 5.36 -3.20
CA VAL A 126 15.42 6.26 -3.87
C VAL A 126 14.35 6.75 -2.90
N TYR A 127 14.66 7.86 -2.23
CA TYR A 127 13.69 8.62 -1.44
C TYR A 127 13.19 9.84 -2.22
N ASP A 128 11.89 9.86 -2.54
CA ASP A 128 11.21 11.09 -2.97
C ASP A 128 10.80 11.86 -1.70
N VAL A 129 11.69 12.76 -1.25
CA VAL A 129 11.52 13.48 0.01
C VAL A 129 10.27 14.36 0.02
N GLU A 130 9.91 14.96 -1.11
CA GLU A 130 8.71 15.80 -1.22
C GLU A 130 7.45 14.96 -1.12
N ARG A 131 7.41 13.83 -1.83
CA ARG A 131 6.33 12.84 -1.71
C ARG A 131 6.22 12.28 -0.30
N LEU A 132 7.33 11.90 0.32
CA LEU A 132 7.36 11.36 1.69
C LEU A 132 6.75 12.36 2.69
N LYS A 133 7.11 13.64 2.59
CA LYS A 133 6.63 14.67 3.51
C LYS A 133 5.21 15.12 3.26
N THR A 134 4.75 15.14 2.00
CA THR A 134 3.52 15.88 1.66
C THR A 134 2.43 15.06 1.00
N ASN A 135 2.72 13.85 0.51
CA ASN A 135 1.74 13.00 -0.15
C ASN A 135 1.08 12.03 0.84
N LEU A 136 -0.14 12.34 1.24
CA LEU A 136 -0.94 11.52 2.16
C LEU A 136 -1.33 10.16 1.55
N LEU A 137 -1.38 10.06 0.23
CA LEU A 137 -1.79 8.88 -0.53
C LEU A 137 -0.62 7.95 -0.90
N SER A 138 0.60 8.27 -0.50
CA SER A 138 1.80 7.50 -0.88
C SER A 138 2.01 6.30 0.03
N SER A 139 2.45 5.16 -0.53
CA SER A 139 2.89 4.01 0.26
C SER A 139 4.14 4.32 1.11
N GLN A 140 5.05 5.18 0.64
CA GLN A 140 6.28 5.50 1.37
C GLN A 140 6.07 6.03 2.81
N PRO A 141 5.26 7.09 3.07
CA PRO A 141 4.92 7.48 4.43
C PRO A 141 4.05 6.44 5.15
N LEU A 142 3.21 5.68 4.44
CA LEU A 142 2.49 4.55 5.04
C LEU A 142 3.47 3.52 5.64
N THR A 143 4.54 3.15 4.94
CA THR A 143 5.57 2.22 5.45
C THR A 143 6.17 2.76 6.75
N PHE A 144 6.54 4.04 6.81
CA PHE A 144 7.01 4.65 8.06
C PHE A 144 5.94 4.66 9.16
N ASN A 145 4.68 4.92 8.82
CA ASN A 145 3.58 4.89 9.77
C ASN A 145 3.31 3.47 10.32
N LEU A 146 3.52 2.42 9.53
CA LEU A 146 3.38 1.04 9.99
C LEU A 146 4.54 0.58 10.86
N PHE A 147 5.78 0.90 10.47
CA PHE A 147 6.96 0.25 11.04
C PHE A 147 7.86 1.17 11.88
N GLY A 148 7.63 2.49 11.89
CA GLY A 148 8.50 3.44 12.57
C GLY A 148 8.58 3.24 14.08
N LEU A 149 7.45 2.95 14.73
CA LEU A 149 7.45 2.63 16.17
C LEU A 149 8.06 1.24 16.44
N LEU A 150 7.84 0.28 15.54
CA LEU A 150 8.42 -1.06 15.64
C LEU A 150 9.95 -1.04 15.54
N GLN A 151 10.52 -0.17 14.69
CA GLN A 151 11.99 -0.02 14.58
C GLN A 151 12.63 0.43 15.91
N ARG A 152 11.88 1.13 16.77
CA ARG A 152 12.38 1.67 18.04
C ARG A 152 12.33 0.66 19.19
N ASP A 153 11.57 -0.42 19.05
CA ASP A 153 11.37 -1.44 20.07
C ASP A 153 11.36 -2.84 19.44
N SER A 154 12.49 -3.54 19.53
CA SER A 154 12.67 -4.87 18.96
C SER A 154 11.76 -5.93 19.60
N ALA A 155 11.40 -5.79 20.88
CA ALA A 155 10.49 -6.71 21.54
C ALA A 155 9.05 -6.53 21.03
N LEU A 156 8.64 -5.27 20.81
CA LEU A 156 7.37 -4.95 20.15
C LEU A 156 7.36 -5.48 18.70
N ALA A 157 8.44 -5.27 17.94
CA ALA A 157 8.58 -5.80 16.60
C ALA A 157 8.50 -7.34 16.58
N ALA A 158 9.13 -8.03 17.53
CA ALA A 158 9.07 -9.48 17.64
C ALA A 158 7.63 -9.98 17.91
N ARG A 159 6.86 -9.32 18.79
CA ARG A 159 5.44 -9.64 19.02
C ARG A 159 4.60 -9.42 17.76
N PHE A 160 4.83 -8.32 17.05
CA PHE A 160 4.16 -8.03 15.78
C PHE A 160 4.44 -9.11 14.72
N ILE A 161 5.70 -9.53 14.55
CA ILE A 161 6.05 -10.58 13.60
C ILE A 161 5.53 -11.95 14.04
N ALA A 162 5.54 -12.26 15.33
CA ALA A 162 4.97 -13.52 15.84
C ALA A 162 3.47 -13.68 15.51
N ASP A 163 2.73 -12.57 15.42
CA ASP A 163 1.32 -12.56 15.03
C ASP A 163 1.11 -12.69 13.50
N LEU A 164 1.93 -12.02 12.69
CA LEU A 164 1.82 -12.06 11.22
C LEU A 164 2.44 -13.30 10.58
N LEU A 165 3.59 -13.74 11.09
CA LEU A 165 4.41 -14.81 10.54
C LEU A 165 4.86 -15.75 11.68
N PRO A 166 3.94 -16.54 12.24
CA PRO A 166 4.22 -17.36 13.42
C PRO A 166 5.40 -18.31 13.21
N GLY A 167 6.36 -18.27 14.13
CA GLY A 167 7.53 -19.15 14.12
C GLY A 167 8.68 -18.71 13.20
N VAL A 168 8.51 -17.65 12.41
CA VAL A 168 9.55 -17.17 11.47
C VAL A 168 10.68 -16.46 12.21
N ILE A 169 10.38 -15.49 13.06
CA ILE A 169 11.37 -14.77 13.88
C ILE A 169 11.02 -14.91 15.36
N ALA A 170 12.03 -15.20 16.18
CA ALA A 170 11.97 -15.17 17.63
C ALA A 170 12.53 -13.85 18.21
N GLU A 171 13.58 -13.31 17.58
CA GLU A 171 14.22 -12.06 17.98
C GLU A 171 14.42 -11.16 16.76
N VAL A 172 13.91 -9.92 16.81
CA VAL A 172 14.16 -8.91 15.78
C VAL A 172 15.43 -8.15 16.14
N GLU A 173 16.40 -8.15 15.23
CA GLU A 173 17.69 -7.46 15.40
C GLU A 173 17.65 -6.07 14.73
N GLU A 174 17.01 -5.96 13.57
CA GLU A 174 17.04 -4.74 12.76
C GLU A 174 15.79 -4.58 11.90
N ILE A 175 15.33 -3.33 11.74
CA ILE A 175 14.33 -2.94 10.74
C ILE A 175 14.93 -1.82 9.88
N ILE A 176 14.95 -2.01 8.57
CA ILE A 176 15.60 -1.11 7.60
C ILE A 176 14.58 -0.65 6.57
N PHE A 177 14.50 0.65 6.30
CA PHE A 177 13.62 1.22 5.28
C PHE A 177 14.36 1.35 3.94
N GLU A 178 13.68 1.03 2.84
CA GLU A 178 14.19 1.10 1.48
C GLU A 178 15.53 0.36 1.32
N HIS A 179 15.48 -0.96 1.51
CA HIS A 179 16.68 -1.80 1.61
C HIS A 179 16.97 -2.55 0.30
N SER A 180 18.21 -2.45 -0.18
CA SER A 180 18.74 -3.23 -1.31
C SER A 180 20.18 -3.66 -1.00
N PRO A 181 20.39 -4.89 -0.50
CA PRO A 181 21.74 -5.35 -0.22
C PRO A 181 22.54 -5.43 -1.52
N GLY A 182 23.68 -4.75 -1.55
CA GLY A 182 24.55 -4.69 -2.73
C GLY A 182 23.86 -4.12 -3.97
N ARG A 183 23.05 -3.06 -3.82
CA ARG A 183 22.41 -2.33 -4.92
C ARG A 183 23.39 -2.08 -6.09
N GLY A 184 22.98 -2.49 -7.29
CA GLY A 184 23.80 -2.37 -8.52
C GLY A 184 24.96 -3.37 -8.63
N ASP A 185 25.20 -4.23 -7.64
CA ASP A 185 26.27 -5.24 -7.68
C ASP A 185 25.76 -6.54 -8.36
N HIS A 186 26.60 -7.11 -9.22
CA HIS A 186 26.32 -8.36 -9.96
C HIS A 186 26.22 -9.60 -9.07
N ARG A 187 26.72 -9.56 -7.83
CA ARG A 187 26.45 -10.61 -6.83
C ARG A 187 24.96 -10.71 -6.50
N PHE A 188 24.24 -9.60 -6.61
CA PHE A 188 22.79 -9.50 -6.41
C PHE A 188 22.08 -9.34 -7.77
N THR A 189 21.06 -8.48 -7.86
CA THR A 189 20.25 -8.27 -9.08
C THR A 189 20.90 -7.34 -10.11
N ALA A 190 22.07 -6.75 -9.82
CA ALA A 190 22.74 -5.77 -10.67
C ALA A 190 21.92 -4.50 -11.00
N ASP A 191 20.84 -4.24 -10.26
CA ASP A 191 19.94 -3.11 -10.51
C ASP A 191 19.54 -2.39 -9.21
N GLY A 192 18.60 -1.43 -9.35
CA GLY A 192 18.08 -0.65 -8.23
C GLY A 192 16.94 -1.30 -7.45
N THR A 193 16.64 -2.60 -7.63
CA THR A 193 15.55 -3.28 -6.91
C THR A 193 15.77 -3.19 -5.41
N ALA A 194 14.72 -2.82 -4.68
CA ALA A 194 14.74 -2.71 -3.23
C ALA A 194 13.44 -3.25 -2.63
N PHE A 195 13.47 -3.54 -1.34
CA PHE A 195 12.27 -3.72 -0.52
C PHE A 195 11.90 -2.39 0.12
N ASP A 196 10.60 -2.09 0.26
CA ASP A 196 10.17 -0.91 1.02
C ASP A 196 10.60 -0.99 2.48
N LEU A 197 10.64 -2.20 3.03
CA LEU A 197 11.15 -2.51 4.36
C LEU A 197 11.89 -3.86 4.35
N ALA A 198 12.93 -3.98 5.16
CA ALA A 198 13.53 -5.25 5.52
C ALA A 198 13.55 -5.43 7.04
N ILE A 199 13.29 -6.66 7.51
CA ILE A 199 13.43 -7.04 8.91
C ILE A 199 14.47 -8.16 8.99
N ARG A 200 15.45 -8.00 9.87
CA ARG A 200 16.46 -9.01 10.17
C ARG A 200 16.31 -9.48 11.60
N GLY A 201 16.60 -10.75 11.82
CA GLY A 201 16.49 -11.34 13.14
C GLY A 201 16.96 -12.78 13.18
N ARG A 202 16.53 -13.49 14.23
CA ARG A 202 16.85 -14.89 14.44
C ARG A 202 15.62 -15.76 14.62
N SER A 203 15.67 -16.98 14.09
CA SER A 203 14.70 -18.03 14.40
C SER A 203 14.91 -18.54 15.84
N LYS A 204 13.99 -19.36 16.36
CA LYS A 204 14.18 -20.02 17.66
C LYS A 204 15.41 -20.95 17.68
N ALA A 205 15.82 -21.46 16.52
CA ALA A 205 17.00 -22.30 16.36
C ALA A 205 18.30 -21.49 16.19
N GLY A 206 18.22 -20.15 16.13
CA GLY A 206 19.37 -19.25 15.99
C GLY A 206 19.75 -18.91 14.54
N GLU A 207 19.01 -19.42 13.55
CA GLU A 207 19.23 -19.14 12.13
C GLU A 207 19.00 -17.66 11.83
N ARG A 208 19.82 -17.08 10.95
CA ARG A 208 19.62 -15.70 10.47
C ARG A 208 18.41 -15.64 9.55
N VAL A 209 17.46 -14.78 9.89
CA VAL A 209 16.21 -14.62 9.14
C VAL A 209 16.14 -13.24 8.49
N PHE A 210 15.67 -13.21 7.25
CA PHE A 210 15.39 -11.99 6.50
C PHE A 210 13.92 -11.95 6.05
N ILE A 211 13.23 -10.84 6.29
CA ILE A 211 11.88 -10.61 5.77
C ILE A 211 11.94 -9.36 4.91
N GLY A 212 11.81 -9.52 3.59
CA GLY A 212 11.63 -8.42 2.65
C GLY A 212 10.15 -8.08 2.53
N ILE A 213 9.78 -6.80 2.60
CA ILE A 213 8.40 -6.35 2.55
C ILE A 213 8.23 -5.30 1.45
N GLU A 214 7.23 -5.51 0.60
CA GLU A 214 6.71 -4.52 -0.34
C GLU A 214 5.35 -4.01 0.17
N VAL A 215 5.15 -2.68 0.14
CA VAL A 215 3.91 -2.04 0.57
C VAL A 215 3.30 -1.27 -0.59
N LYS A 216 2.10 -1.67 -1.00
CA LYS A 216 1.24 -0.88 -1.89
C LYS A 216 0.11 -0.27 -1.09
N TYR A 217 -0.20 0.98 -1.38
CA TYR A 217 -1.42 1.62 -0.90
C TYR A 217 -2.39 1.84 -2.05
N SER A 218 -2.15 2.86 -2.88
CA SER A 218 -3.07 3.31 -3.94
C SER A 218 -2.58 3.00 -5.36
N GLU A 219 -1.43 2.37 -5.46
CA GLU A 219 -0.81 1.83 -6.67
C GLU A 219 -1.70 0.73 -7.26
N SER A 220 -1.69 0.61 -8.60
CA SER A 220 -2.46 -0.40 -9.32
C SER A 220 -1.68 -1.70 -9.56
N GLY A 221 -0.36 -1.68 -9.40
CA GLY A 221 0.53 -2.77 -9.83
C GLY A 221 0.81 -2.76 -11.34
N TYR A 222 0.33 -1.74 -12.05
CA TYR A 222 0.56 -1.54 -13.49
C TYR A 222 1.37 -0.27 -13.78
N GLU A 223 2.06 0.26 -12.78
CA GLU A 223 3.04 1.34 -12.95
C GLU A 223 4.11 0.93 -13.98
N PRO A 224 4.65 1.86 -14.79
CA PRO A 224 5.62 1.53 -15.83
C PRO A 224 6.74 0.62 -15.32
N ALA A 225 6.86 -0.56 -15.94
CA ALA A 225 7.92 -1.50 -15.63
C ALA A 225 9.27 -0.92 -16.10
N PRO A 226 10.33 -0.96 -15.27
CA PRO A 226 11.66 -0.64 -15.75
C PRO A 226 12.13 -1.70 -16.75
N ARG A 227 13.17 -1.36 -17.52
CA ARG A 227 13.91 -2.39 -18.25
C ARG A 227 14.55 -3.33 -17.24
N LEU A 228 14.33 -4.63 -17.39
CA LEU A 228 14.98 -5.64 -16.56
C LEU A 228 16.41 -5.88 -17.05
N GLU A 229 17.32 -6.05 -16.09
CA GLU A 229 18.71 -6.44 -16.35
C GLU A 229 18.81 -7.93 -16.70
N ASP A 230 19.83 -8.28 -17.50
CA ASP A 230 20.06 -9.67 -17.94
C ASP A 230 20.34 -10.62 -16.77
N ARG A 231 20.75 -10.07 -15.61
CA ARG A 231 21.08 -10.82 -14.40
C ARG A 231 19.92 -11.71 -13.92
N TYR A 232 18.68 -11.30 -14.15
CA TYR A 232 17.50 -12.11 -13.77
C TYR A 232 17.41 -13.43 -14.52
N ALA A 233 17.92 -13.51 -15.75
CA ALA A 233 17.96 -14.76 -16.53
C ALA A 233 18.89 -15.82 -15.91
N THR A 234 19.82 -15.40 -15.05
CA THR A 234 20.68 -16.31 -14.27
C THR A 234 20.08 -16.61 -12.89
N ILE A 235 19.53 -15.60 -12.20
CA ILE A 235 19.00 -15.77 -10.84
C ILE A 235 17.74 -16.65 -10.85
N ALA A 236 16.78 -16.37 -11.74
CA ALA A 236 15.47 -16.99 -11.66
C ALA A 236 15.51 -18.52 -11.81
N PRO A 237 16.29 -19.11 -12.75
CA PRO A 237 16.44 -20.56 -12.83
C PRO A 237 17.16 -21.18 -11.62
N ALA A 238 18.14 -20.48 -11.03
CA ALA A 238 18.91 -20.98 -9.89
C ALA A 238 18.17 -20.86 -8.55
N ALA A 239 17.19 -19.96 -8.45
CA ALA A 239 16.45 -19.70 -7.23
C ALA A 239 15.55 -20.89 -6.81
N ASP A 240 15.13 -21.73 -7.77
CA ASP A 240 14.21 -22.86 -7.58
C ASP A 240 12.87 -22.44 -6.95
N LEU A 241 12.34 -21.30 -7.40
CA LEU A 241 11.08 -20.72 -6.90
C LEU A 241 9.93 -20.86 -7.90
N PHE A 242 10.23 -20.85 -9.19
CA PHE A 242 9.27 -20.59 -10.25
C PHE A 242 8.92 -21.88 -11.02
N ILE A 243 7.62 -22.07 -11.29
CA ILE A 243 7.12 -23.15 -12.16
C ILE A 243 7.78 -23.09 -13.54
N ASP A 244 7.88 -21.88 -14.09
CA ASP A 244 8.63 -21.57 -15.30
C ASP A 244 9.34 -20.23 -15.08
N ALA A 245 10.65 -20.28 -14.82
CA ALA A 245 11.49 -19.11 -14.59
C ALA A 245 11.64 -18.21 -15.83
N ALA A 246 11.31 -18.70 -17.02
CA ALA A 246 11.38 -17.96 -18.28
C ALA A 246 10.01 -17.39 -18.72
N ALA A 247 8.94 -17.59 -17.94
CA ALA A 247 7.60 -17.13 -18.27
C ALA A 247 7.58 -15.60 -18.52
N PRO A 248 7.18 -15.11 -19.72
CA PRO A 248 7.19 -13.68 -20.03
C PRO A 248 6.33 -12.80 -19.10
N SER A 249 5.32 -13.39 -18.47
CA SER A 249 4.48 -12.68 -17.50
C SER A 249 5.21 -12.33 -16.21
N LEU A 250 6.32 -13.01 -15.86
CA LEU A 250 7.14 -12.66 -14.69
C LEU A 250 7.87 -11.32 -14.87
N THR A 251 8.21 -10.94 -16.09
CA THR A 251 9.01 -9.74 -16.39
C THR A 251 8.17 -8.54 -16.81
N THR A 252 6.83 -8.68 -16.76
CA THR A 252 5.87 -7.63 -17.12
C THR A 252 4.89 -7.37 -15.98
N ASN A 253 4.11 -6.30 -16.11
CA ASN A 253 3.08 -6.00 -15.12
C ASN A 253 1.96 -7.05 -15.17
N PRO A 254 1.43 -7.45 -14.00
CA PRO A 254 1.67 -6.84 -12.69
C PRO A 254 2.75 -7.54 -11.84
N CYS A 255 3.44 -8.55 -12.38
CA CYS A 255 4.32 -9.44 -11.62
C CYS A 255 5.76 -8.93 -11.45
N GLN A 256 6.25 -8.10 -12.38
CA GLN A 256 7.69 -7.78 -12.47
C GLN A 256 8.33 -7.29 -11.17
N GLN A 257 7.62 -6.49 -10.38
CA GLN A 257 8.19 -5.97 -9.15
C GLN A 257 8.39 -7.09 -8.12
N LEU A 258 7.37 -7.91 -7.91
CA LEU A 258 7.43 -9.06 -7.00
C LEU A 258 8.45 -10.09 -7.48
N PHE A 259 8.51 -10.35 -8.78
CA PHE A 259 9.54 -11.20 -9.39
C PHE A 259 10.95 -10.71 -9.06
N ARG A 260 11.23 -9.42 -9.28
CA ARG A 260 12.54 -8.82 -9.03
C ARG A 260 12.92 -8.87 -7.55
N GLN A 261 11.97 -8.61 -6.65
CA GLN A 261 12.16 -8.68 -5.21
C GLN A 261 12.39 -10.11 -4.72
N HIS A 262 11.72 -11.10 -5.30
CA HIS A 262 11.91 -12.51 -4.94
C HIS A 262 13.27 -13.02 -5.40
N CYS A 263 13.72 -12.61 -6.60
CA CYS A 263 15.08 -12.84 -7.08
C CYS A 263 16.12 -12.15 -6.17
N LEU A 264 15.87 -10.92 -5.71
CA LEU A 264 16.76 -10.26 -4.74
C LEU A 264 16.84 -11.04 -3.43
N ALA A 265 15.71 -11.51 -2.88
CA ALA A 265 15.69 -12.37 -1.70
C ALA A 265 16.45 -13.69 -1.90
N ALA A 266 16.38 -14.30 -3.10
CA ALA A 266 17.17 -15.48 -3.42
C ALA A 266 18.68 -15.19 -3.36
N THR A 267 19.12 -14.05 -3.92
CA THR A 267 20.54 -13.67 -3.83
C THR A 267 21.00 -13.38 -2.41
N ILE A 268 20.12 -12.92 -1.51
CA ILE A 268 20.45 -12.75 -0.07
C ILE A 268 20.81 -14.09 0.57
N LEU A 269 20.06 -15.15 0.26
CA LEU A 269 20.36 -16.50 0.72
C LEU A 269 21.66 -17.03 0.10
N ASP A 270 21.82 -16.86 -1.22
CA ASP A 270 23.00 -17.36 -1.95
C ASP A 270 24.30 -16.68 -1.50
N GLN A 271 24.23 -15.41 -1.06
CA GLN A 271 25.38 -14.69 -0.50
C GLN A 271 25.59 -14.96 1.01
N GLY A 272 24.78 -15.83 1.63
CA GLY A 272 24.90 -16.21 3.05
C GLY A 272 24.51 -15.12 4.04
N LEU A 273 23.85 -14.05 3.57
CA LEU A 273 23.41 -12.93 4.42
C LEU A 273 22.24 -13.32 5.33
N ALA A 274 21.46 -14.33 4.94
CA ALA A 274 20.47 -15.00 5.76
C ALA A 274 20.43 -16.50 5.45
N GLU A 275 19.91 -17.28 6.39
CA GLU A 275 19.71 -18.72 6.24
C GLU A 275 18.25 -19.03 5.87
N TYR A 276 17.32 -18.14 6.26
CA TYR A 276 15.92 -18.21 5.89
C TYR A 276 15.41 -16.83 5.43
N ALA A 277 14.56 -16.81 4.39
CA ALA A 277 13.99 -15.59 3.86
C ALA A 277 12.49 -15.71 3.60
N VAL A 278 11.76 -14.62 3.80
CA VAL A 278 10.34 -14.45 3.44
C VAL A 278 10.19 -13.18 2.62
N LEU A 279 9.34 -13.23 1.58
CA LEU A 279 8.86 -12.06 0.86
C LEU A 279 7.40 -11.78 1.25
N ALA A 280 7.14 -10.70 1.97
CA ALA A 280 5.80 -10.26 2.29
C ALA A 280 5.34 -9.14 1.34
N PHE A 281 4.05 -9.13 1.01
CA PHE A 281 3.42 -8.09 0.22
C PHE A 281 2.21 -7.56 0.97
N ILE A 282 2.16 -6.25 1.21
CA ILE A 282 1.07 -5.61 1.96
C ILE A 282 0.29 -4.71 1.01
N ALA A 283 -1.03 -4.90 0.94
CA ALA A 283 -1.94 -4.00 0.24
C ALA A 283 -3.31 -3.94 0.92
N PRO A 284 -4.06 -2.83 0.84
CA PRO A 284 -5.43 -2.77 1.34
C PRO A 284 -6.33 -3.85 0.74
N GLN A 285 -7.25 -4.40 1.53
CA GLN A 285 -8.20 -5.41 1.06
C GLN A 285 -9.00 -4.93 -0.15
N HIS A 286 -9.44 -3.66 -0.15
CA HIS A 286 -10.22 -3.10 -1.25
C HIS A 286 -9.40 -2.70 -2.48
N ASN A 287 -8.05 -2.70 -2.40
CA ASN A 287 -7.21 -2.49 -3.58
C ASN A 287 -7.12 -3.78 -4.41
N HIS A 288 -8.23 -4.14 -5.06
CA HIS A 288 -8.37 -5.38 -5.82
C HIS A 288 -7.32 -5.54 -6.93
N LEU A 289 -6.77 -4.45 -7.48
CA LEU A 289 -5.72 -4.52 -8.50
C LEU A 289 -4.40 -5.03 -7.89
N ALA A 290 -4.01 -4.50 -6.74
CA ALA A 290 -2.85 -4.98 -5.98
C ALA A 290 -3.05 -6.43 -5.48
N GLN A 291 -4.25 -6.76 -5.00
CA GLN A 291 -4.58 -8.14 -4.58
C GLN A 291 -4.54 -9.13 -5.77
N ALA A 292 -5.04 -8.71 -6.94
CA ALA A 292 -4.99 -9.50 -8.17
C ALA A 292 -3.55 -9.65 -8.69
N ALA A 293 -2.71 -8.64 -8.55
CA ALA A 293 -1.29 -8.70 -8.86
C ALA A 293 -0.58 -9.77 -8.03
N ALA A 294 -0.76 -9.75 -6.70
CA ALA A 294 -0.20 -10.75 -5.80
C ALA A 294 -0.72 -12.16 -6.11
N THR A 295 -2.03 -12.30 -6.38
CA THR A 295 -2.65 -13.57 -6.77
C THR A 295 -2.07 -14.11 -8.08
N THR A 296 -1.91 -13.25 -9.09
CA THR A 296 -1.34 -13.61 -10.38
C THR A 296 0.12 -14.04 -10.21
N TYR A 297 0.89 -13.31 -9.42
CA TYR A 297 2.28 -13.63 -9.15
C TYR A 297 2.44 -14.98 -8.41
N ALA A 298 1.63 -15.24 -7.38
CA ALA A 298 1.69 -16.48 -6.61
C ALA A 298 1.47 -17.73 -7.47
N ARG A 299 0.70 -17.63 -8.58
CA ARG A 299 0.49 -18.72 -9.54
C ARG A 299 1.74 -19.09 -10.36
N HIS A 300 2.79 -18.27 -10.31
CA HIS A 300 4.08 -18.59 -10.92
C HIS A 300 5.02 -19.37 -10.01
N LEU A 301 4.68 -19.56 -8.73
CA LEU A 301 5.54 -20.20 -7.73
C LEU A 301 5.18 -21.69 -7.57
N HIS A 302 6.17 -22.56 -7.38
CA HIS A 302 5.92 -23.98 -7.09
C HIS A 302 5.06 -24.15 -5.83
N SER A 303 5.45 -23.44 -4.76
CA SER A 303 4.79 -23.44 -3.46
C SER A 303 4.87 -22.05 -2.86
N ALA A 304 3.84 -21.23 -3.06
CA ALA A 304 3.89 -19.83 -2.64
C ALA A 304 4.14 -19.65 -1.13
N LEU A 305 3.47 -20.42 -0.25
CA LEU A 305 3.57 -20.25 1.20
C LEU A 305 4.61 -21.16 1.89
N THR A 306 5.06 -22.22 1.22
CA THR A 306 5.91 -23.25 1.81
C THR A 306 7.19 -23.52 1.00
N GLY A 307 7.43 -22.75 -0.06
CA GLY A 307 8.65 -22.84 -0.87
C GLY A 307 9.88 -22.34 -0.13
N ARG A 308 11.04 -22.42 -0.80
CA ARG A 308 12.35 -21.98 -0.28
C ARG A 308 12.31 -20.56 0.29
N ILE A 309 11.57 -19.68 -0.37
CA ILE A 309 11.28 -18.32 0.08
C ILE A 309 9.76 -18.15 0.00
N PRO A 310 9.04 -18.18 1.12
CA PRO A 310 7.60 -17.97 1.10
C PRO A 310 7.24 -16.57 0.61
N PHE A 311 6.28 -16.49 -0.30
CA PHE A 311 5.58 -15.27 -0.69
C PHE A 311 4.28 -15.14 0.11
N VAL A 312 4.22 -14.17 1.02
CA VAL A 312 3.10 -13.98 1.95
C VAL A 312 2.35 -12.68 1.65
N PRO A 313 1.24 -12.74 0.89
CA PRO A 313 0.36 -11.58 0.73
C PRO A 313 -0.46 -11.33 2.02
N LEU A 314 -0.46 -10.08 2.48
CA LEU A 314 -1.15 -9.60 3.67
C LEU A 314 -2.05 -8.41 3.30
N THR A 315 -3.21 -8.33 3.94
CA THR A 315 -4.02 -7.11 3.86
C THR A 315 -3.46 -6.05 4.80
N LEU A 316 -3.58 -4.77 4.42
CA LEU A 316 -3.20 -3.66 5.30
C LEU A 316 -3.97 -3.71 6.62
N GLU A 317 -5.23 -4.11 6.57
CA GLU A 317 -6.11 -4.30 7.72
C GLU A 317 -5.55 -5.38 8.68
N ARG A 318 -5.04 -6.50 8.17
CA ARG A 318 -4.42 -7.55 9.01
C ARG A 318 -3.15 -7.05 9.71
N VAL A 319 -2.37 -6.22 9.02
CA VAL A 319 -1.16 -5.59 9.55
C VAL A 319 -1.51 -4.59 10.65
N ILE A 320 -2.53 -3.76 10.45
CA ILE A 320 -3.04 -2.83 11.47
C ILE A 320 -3.53 -3.59 12.70
N ALA A 321 -4.26 -4.70 12.51
CA ALA A 321 -4.67 -5.57 13.62
C ALA A 321 -3.47 -6.17 14.37
N ALA A 322 -2.41 -6.57 13.66
CA ALA A 322 -1.19 -7.06 14.30
C ALA A 322 -0.47 -6.00 15.14
N ILE A 323 -0.49 -4.73 14.70
CA ILE A 323 0.04 -3.60 15.47
C ILE A 323 -0.73 -3.43 16.79
N ALA A 324 -2.06 -3.55 16.77
CA ALA A 324 -2.86 -3.54 17.99
C ALA A 324 -2.50 -4.73 18.91
N THR A 325 -2.48 -5.96 18.38
CA THR A 325 -2.11 -7.18 19.12
C THR A 325 -0.72 -7.08 19.75
N ALA A 326 0.24 -6.44 19.07
CA ALA A 326 1.60 -6.27 19.56
C ALA A 326 1.70 -5.32 20.77
N GLY A 327 0.68 -4.48 21.00
CA GLY A 327 0.62 -3.55 22.12
C GLY A 327 0.52 -2.07 21.73
N LEU A 328 0.12 -1.76 20.49
CA LEU A 328 -0.11 -0.38 20.03
C LEU A 328 -1.56 -0.14 19.54
N PRO A 329 -2.59 -0.35 20.39
CA PRO A 329 -3.98 -0.23 19.96
C PRO A 329 -4.36 1.19 19.49
N GLU A 330 -3.89 2.24 20.17
CA GLU A 330 -4.18 3.63 19.79
C GLU A 330 -3.58 4.00 18.43
N HIS A 331 -2.32 3.60 18.20
CA HIS A 331 -1.66 3.82 16.92
C HIS A 331 -2.32 3.02 15.80
N ALA A 332 -2.74 1.78 16.08
CA ALA A 332 -3.50 0.97 15.15
C ALA A 332 -4.84 1.65 14.78
N GLN A 333 -5.54 2.24 15.75
CA GLN A 333 -6.77 3.00 15.50
C GLN A 333 -6.50 4.24 14.62
N ALA A 334 -5.41 4.96 14.87
CA ALA A 334 -4.98 6.09 14.04
C ALA A 334 -4.66 5.65 12.59
N LEU A 335 -3.98 4.50 12.44
CA LEU A 335 -3.71 3.89 11.13
C LEU A 335 -5.00 3.49 10.41
N HIS A 336 -5.95 2.85 11.09
CA HIS A 336 -7.24 2.48 10.52
C HIS A 336 -7.98 3.73 10.02
N ARG A 337 -8.15 4.72 10.89
CA ARG A 337 -8.83 6.00 10.57
C ARG A 337 -8.16 6.74 9.40
N ARG A 338 -6.85 6.58 9.24
CA ARG A 338 -6.06 7.19 8.16
C ARG A 338 -6.18 6.45 6.84
N TYR A 339 -6.13 5.12 6.86
CA TYR A 339 -5.83 4.34 5.65
C TYR A 339 -6.95 3.40 5.21
N THR A 340 -7.80 2.91 6.11
CA THR A 340 -8.77 1.83 5.82
C THR A 340 -10.20 2.09 6.30
N ASP A 341 -10.46 3.19 7.01
CA ASP A 341 -11.80 3.59 7.47
C ASP A 341 -12.64 4.23 6.35
N PHE A 342 -13.14 3.41 5.44
CA PHE A 342 -13.94 3.85 4.30
C PHE A 342 -15.39 4.19 4.67
N TRP A 343 -15.86 3.86 5.88
CA TRP A 343 -17.16 4.32 6.38
C TRP A 343 -17.21 5.83 6.51
N ARG A 344 -16.07 6.48 6.71
CA ARG A 344 -15.97 7.95 6.65
C ARG A 344 -16.27 8.53 5.28
N VAL A 345 -15.84 7.83 4.23
CA VAL A 345 -16.19 8.22 2.87
C VAL A 345 -17.68 8.04 2.68
N ASP A 346 -18.23 6.89 3.04
CA ASP A 346 -19.67 6.63 2.95
C ASP A 346 -20.51 7.67 3.71
N GLY A 347 -20.15 7.97 4.95
CA GLY A 347 -20.80 8.99 5.77
C GLY A 347 -20.79 10.38 5.14
N GLU A 348 -19.65 10.82 4.59
CA GLU A 348 -19.58 12.10 3.87
C GLU A 348 -20.52 12.13 2.66
N LEU A 349 -20.60 11.02 1.91
CA LEU A 349 -21.51 10.92 0.77
C LEU A 349 -22.97 11.04 1.21
N GLN A 350 -23.34 10.50 2.37
CA GLN A 350 -24.70 10.54 2.90
C GLN A 350 -25.09 11.94 3.38
N LEU A 351 -24.16 12.72 3.96
CA LEU A 351 -24.40 14.10 4.38
C LEU A 351 -24.76 14.99 3.18
N ASP A 352 -24.06 14.83 2.07
CA ASP A 352 -24.31 15.54 0.81
C ASP A 352 -25.51 14.99 0.01
N ALA A 353 -25.87 13.72 0.22
CA ALA A 353 -26.98 13.07 -0.47
C ALA A 353 -28.36 13.45 0.07
N VAL A 354 -28.45 14.32 1.09
CA VAL A 354 -29.71 14.95 1.53
C VAL A 354 -30.10 16.03 0.51
N PRO A 355 -31.05 15.81 -0.40
CA PRO A 355 -31.39 16.79 -1.41
C PRO A 355 -32.55 17.68 -0.94
N GLU A 356 -32.45 19.00 -1.14
CA GLU A 356 -33.63 19.86 -1.32
C GLU A 356 -34.36 19.58 -2.66
N SER A 357 -33.88 18.65 -3.52
CA SER A 357 -34.60 18.27 -4.73
C SER A 357 -34.20 16.91 -5.31
N THR A 358 -35.22 16.15 -5.71
CA THR A 358 -35.25 14.72 -6.07
C THR A 358 -34.37 14.28 -7.26
N LEU A 359 -33.78 13.09 -7.11
CA LEU A 359 -32.93 12.33 -8.06
C LEU A 359 -33.48 12.09 -9.49
N PHE A 360 -34.68 12.56 -9.85
CA PHE A 360 -35.32 12.27 -11.14
C PHE A 360 -35.99 13.46 -11.86
N THR A 361 -35.85 14.71 -11.41
CA THR A 361 -36.56 15.85 -12.03
C THR A 361 -35.88 16.49 -13.26
N ALA A 362 -34.75 15.96 -13.74
CA ALA A 362 -34.08 16.49 -14.94
C ALA A 362 -34.70 16.06 -16.29
N GLY A 363 -35.87 15.41 -16.28
CA GLY A 363 -36.43 14.72 -17.46
C GLY A 363 -37.70 15.30 -18.11
N THR A 364 -38.26 16.43 -17.65
CA THR A 364 -39.60 16.86 -18.12
C THR A 364 -39.77 18.32 -18.52
N SER A 365 -38.70 19.09 -18.73
CA SER A 365 -38.81 20.48 -19.21
C SER A 365 -38.58 20.70 -20.72
N SER A 366 -38.52 19.66 -21.56
CA SER A 366 -38.32 19.83 -23.02
C SER A 366 -39.61 19.77 -23.88
N SER A 367 -40.81 19.73 -23.30
CA SER A 367 -42.06 19.56 -24.07
C SER A 367 -43.05 20.73 -24.01
N ARG A 368 -42.62 21.96 -23.64
CA ARG A 368 -43.54 23.11 -23.55
C ARG A 368 -42.93 24.47 -23.93
N ARG A 369 -42.56 24.65 -25.19
CA ARG A 369 -42.50 25.91 -25.97
C ARG A 369 -41.92 25.54 -27.34
N GLN A 370 -42.68 25.39 -28.42
CA GLN A 370 -43.30 26.49 -29.16
C GLN A 370 -44.48 25.94 -29.99
N ARG A 371 -45.69 26.43 -29.71
CA ARG A 371 -46.79 26.48 -30.66
C ARG A 371 -47.48 27.83 -30.49
N ARG A 372 -47.56 28.58 -31.60
CA ARG A 372 -48.30 29.84 -31.85
C ARG A 372 -47.64 31.09 -31.25
N THR A 373 -47.43 32.21 -31.96
CA THR A 373 -48.21 32.94 -33.00
C THR A 373 -47.24 33.74 -33.91
N ALA A 374 -47.29 33.68 -35.25
CA ALA A 374 -48.12 34.43 -36.20
C ALA A 374 -47.77 35.95 -36.38
N THR A 375 -47.42 36.29 -37.63
CA THR A 375 -47.66 37.56 -38.39
C THR A 375 -47.14 38.91 -37.87
N ALA A 376 -46.27 39.56 -38.66
CA ALA A 376 -46.54 40.84 -39.37
C ALA A 376 -45.25 41.46 -39.97
N ALA A 377 -45.20 41.56 -41.30
CA ALA A 377 -44.65 42.63 -42.15
C ALA A 377 -44.30 42.05 -43.54
#